data_AF-A0A2V7X5G9-F1
#
_entry.id   AF-A0A2V7X5G9-F1
#
_cell.length_a   1.000
_cell.length_b   1.000
_cell.length_c   1.000
_cell.angle_alpha   90.00
_cell.angle_beta   90.00
_cell.angle_gamma   90.00
#
_symmetry.space_group_name_H-M   'P 1'
#
loop_
_entity.id
_entity.type
_entity.pdbx_description
1 polymer ?
#
loop_
_entity_poly.entity_id
_entity_poly.type
_entity_poly.pdbx_seq_one_letter_code
_entity_poly.pdbx_strand_id
1 'polypeptide(L)'
;MTRARLIVLVVLFVVVASAIAAVTLLPRRYWSADQPSGIAVFWRDDEAFLFVDHHAMARSTNAVFERLPQSGWWSVLAAADGDWRAFGHSTSAYRLGRGAIERYELPNTVMAPAWDLADGRLVARSRLSSDKAQGYAWTGTGFARLPAGAVPPSPRASAASPDAGARTLEADDEEEEADAGFRGPISAEARERLQKAGWHYKHLSGYEGIRQPAALPIPLPSGSVTLSLRSRKLADSFFPYATTVELSGDRLSPRTQNLFESGGWKEISRAEFETRSAASTGPSRRSSFPISALVLLLVWLFLLILKVGGVAGGFLSFLGLKGRLVKGVATTMSFPPAIPEQFPGLDRVRLDALSRDLEDLGFERLLDTAPIADSPTHPPSFCRIYAHRRHGCFGILLQMFPRSGGPIELRCMLNGYLDEGWSVGVGNGKPMAASALVRRPRAIGILFPTASPGELLSRFLAFRDRVCTDLGLRPIADTSLATYIQRTRESLVEISGAMKKKNIAVGLGQFYSRKLGLASPKSQRVWLGDYPALAEQRREAGVGPGFSGAALFEESS
;
A
#
# COMPACT_ATOMS: atom_id res chain seq x y z
N MET A 1 28.54 0.59 -21.13
CA MET A 1 28.90 1.80 -20.34
C MET A 1 30.37 2.10 -20.66
N THR A 2 30.71 3.31 -21.10
CA THR A 2 32.09 3.64 -21.54
C THR A 2 33.01 3.83 -20.33
N ARG A 3 34.33 3.57 -20.48
CA ARG A 3 35.34 3.77 -19.42
C ARG A 3 35.27 5.18 -18.79
N ALA A 4 35.07 6.21 -19.63
CA ALA A 4 34.90 7.58 -19.17
C ALA A 4 33.69 7.76 -18.22
N ARG A 5 32.55 7.11 -18.52
CA ARG A 5 31.37 7.17 -17.65
C ARG A 5 31.57 6.44 -16.33
N LEU A 6 32.33 5.35 -16.33
CA LEU A 6 32.68 4.63 -15.11
C LEU A 6 33.57 5.48 -14.19
N ILE A 7 34.59 6.13 -14.76
CA ILE A 7 35.50 7.03 -14.02
C ILE A 7 34.71 8.18 -13.38
N VAL A 8 33.82 8.83 -14.15
CA VAL A 8 32.94 9.89 -13.62
C VAL A 8 32.07 9.39 -12.48
N LEU A 9 31.52 8.17 -12.57
CA LEU A 9 30.66 7.60 -11.54
C LEU A 9 31.46 7.30 -10.26
N VAL A 10 32.68 6.78 -10.39
CA VAL A 10 33.59 6.52 -9.25
C VAL A 10 34.00 7.84 -8.59
N VAL A 11 34.42 8.85 -9.36
CA VAL A 11 34.79 10.15 -8.81
C VAL A 11 33.61 10.77 -8.06
N LEU A 12 32.42 10.74 -8.64
CA LEU A 12 31.22 11.31 -8.01
C LEU A 12 30.81 10.52 -6.76
N PHE A 13 30.97 9.20 -6.75
CA PHE A 13 30.78 8.37 -5.57
C PHE A 13 31.73 8.77 -4.43
N VAL A 14 33.03 8.94 -4.74
CA VAL A 14 34.02 9.35 -3.75
C VAL A 14 33.68 10.73 -3.19
N VAL A 15 33.30 11.69 -4.05
CA VAL A 15 32.90 13.04 -3.62
C VAL A 15 31.68 13.01 -2.69
N VAL A 16 30.65 12.23 -3.05
CA VAL A 16 29.44 12.10 -2.22
C VAL A 16 29.73 11.40 -0.90
N ALA A 17 30.48 10.29 -0.92
CA ALA A 17 30.87 9.58 0.29
C ALA A 17 31.71 10.49 1.23
N SER A 18 32.60 11.30 0.66
CA SER A 18 33.42 12.27 1.39
C SER A 18 32.56 13.38 1.99
N ALA A 19 31.57 13.88 1.25
CA ALA A 19 30.63 14.89 1.75
C ALA A 19 29.78 14.35 2.90
N ILE A 20 29.28 13.11 2.79
CA ILE A 20 28.52 12.46 3.86
C ILE A 20 29.41 12.26 5.09
N ALA A 21 30.63 11.73 4.92
CA ALA A 21 31.58 11.56 6.01
C ALA A 21 31.89 12.89 6.71
N ALA A 22 32.16 13.96 5.94
CA ALA A 22 32.41 15.29 6.48
C ALA A 22 31.23 15.82 7.29
N VAL A 23 29.99 15.68 6.79
CA VAL A 23 28.77 16.11 7.51
C VAL A 23 28.58 15.33 8.81
N THR A 24 28.88 14.03 8.81
CA THR A 24 28.71 13.19 10.01
C THR A 24 29.74 13.41 11.10
N LEU A 25 30.93 13.94 10.74
CA LEU A 25 31.99 14.27 11.68
C LEU A 25 31.81 15.67 12.31
N LEU A 26 30.80 16.44 11.88
CA LEU A 26 30.54 17.75 12.44
C LEU A 26 30.13 17.65 13.92
N PRO A 27 30.52 18.65 14.75
CA PRO A 27 30.08 18.73 16.13
C PRO A 27 28.55 18.68 16.24
N ARG A 28 28.06 17.83 17.15
CA ARG A 28 26.62 17.69 17.43
C ARG A 28 26.24 18.51 18.66
N ARG A 29 25.09 19.17 18.58
CA ARG A 29 24.36 19.78 19.69
C ARG A 29 23.28 18.82 20.16
N TYR A 30 23.02 18.83 21.46
CA TYR A 30 22.07 17.94 22.11
C TYR A 30 20.93 18.76 22.66
N TRP A 31 19.72 18.33 22.35
CA TRP A 31 18.50 19.04 22.70
C TRP A 31 17.56 18.09 23.42
N SER A 32 16.83 18.58 24.42
CA SER A 32 15.70 17.87 25.02
C SER A 32 14.43 18.71 24.96
N ALA A 33 13.29 18.04 24.89
CA ALA A 33 11.98 18.63 25.00
C ALA A 33 11.11 17.72 25.86
N ASP A 34 10.39 18.31 26.80
CA ASP A 34 9.39 17.62 27.61
C ASP A 34 8.01 17.91 27.04
N GLN A 35 7.20 16.88 26.88
CA GLN A 35 5.83 17.03 26.39
C GLN A 35 4.85 16.23 27.26
N PRO A 36 3.63 16.74 27.49
CA PRO A 36 2.60 15.93 28.12
C PRO A 36 2.15 14.86 27.12
N SER A 37 2.08 13.60 27.55
CA SER A 37 1.50 12.50 26.76
C SER A 37 0.02 12.31 27.07
N GLY A 38 -0.39 12.56 28.32
CA GLY A 38 -1.76 12.37 28.75
C GLY A 38 -2.00 12.95 30.14
N ILE A 39 -3.26 13.23 30.43
CA ILE A 39 -3.71 13.70 31.73
C ILE A 39 -4.86 12.81 32.16
N ALA A 40 -4.78 12.24 33.36
CA ALA A 40 -5.86 11.47 33.94
C ALA A 40 -6.41 12.22 35.15
N VAL A 41 -7.71 12.43 35.18
CA VAL A 41 -8.41 13.16 36.23
C VAL A 41 -9.41 12.22 36.87
N PHE A 42 -9.32 12.07 38.18
CA PHE A 42 -10.26 11.31 39.00
C PHE A 42 -10.82 12.25 40.04
N TRP A 43 -12.13 12.26 40.23
CA TRP A 43 -12.72 13.05 41.31
C TRP A 43 -13.92 12.36 41.90
N ARG A 44 -14.21 12.71 43.14
CA ARG A 44 -15.41 12.33 43.88
C ARG A 44 -15.81 13.51 44.75
N ASP A 45 -16.87 13.34 45.53
CA ASP A 45 -17.48 14.43 46.28
C ASP A 45 -16.54 15.15 47.26
N ASP A 46 -15.40 14.62 47.69
CA ASP A 46 -14.54 15.27 48.71
C ASP A 46 -13.07 15.47 48.27
N GLU A 47 -12.64 14.85 47.17
CA GLU A 47 -11.27 14.96 46.67
C GLU A 47 -11.16 14.70 45.16
N ALA A 48 -10.09 15.25 44.56
CA ALA A 48 -9.71 14.94 43.19
C ALA A 48 -8.22 14.64 43.07
N PHE A 49 -7.88 13.78 42.12
CA PHE A 49 -6.53 13.43 41.73
C PHE A 49 -6.31 13.76 40.25
N LEU A 50 -5.23 14.48 39.96
CA LEU A 50 -4.81 14.80 38.61
C LEU A 50 -3.43 14.18 38.38
N PHE A 51 -3.29 13.46 37.28
CA PHE A 51 -2.05 12.81 36.89
C PHE A 51 -1.63 13.38 35.54
N VAL A 52 -0.50 14.07 35.51
CA VAL A 52 0.07 14.63 34.28
C VAL A 52 1.24 13.76 33.84
N ASP A 53 0.96 12.88 32.88
CA ASP A 53 1.97 12.05 32.23
C ASP A 53 2.75 12.91 31.24
N HIS A 54 4.06 12.95 31.40
CA HIS A 54 4.96 13.64 30.50
C HIS A 54 6.07 12.70 30.05
N HIS A 55 6.47 12.86 28.80
CA HIS A 55 7.56 12.14 28.19
C HIS A 55 8.63 13.13 27.76
N ALA A 56 9.86 12.79 28.06
CA ALA A 56 11.02 13.54 27.65
C ALA A 56 11.60 12.92 26.38
N MET A 57 11.74 13.72 25.33
CA MET A 57 12.45 13.35 24.11
C MET A 57 13.73 14.14 24.00
N ALA A 58 14.72 13.53 23.37
CA ALA A 58 15.96 14.18 23.05
C ALA A 58 16.38 13.89 21.63
N ARG A 59 17.11 14.85 21.06
CA ARG A 59 17.72 14.72 19.75
C ARG A 59 19.15 15.22 19.79
N SER A 60 20.00 14.65 18.96
CA SER A 60 21.27 15.30 18.62
C SER A 60 21.31 15.63 17.14
N THR A 61 21.73 16.84 16.79
CA THR A 61 21.82 17.35 15.40
C THR A 61 23.10 18.15 15.24
N ASN A 62 23.53 18.39 14.00
CA ASN A 62 24.64 19.31 13.71
C ASN A 62 24.12 20.67 13.21
N ALA A 63 25.01 21.67 13.16
CA ALA A 63 24.68 23.04 12.75
C ALA A 63 24.21 23.15 11.29
N VAL A 64 24.52 22.18 10.42
CA VAL A 64 24.09 22.17 9.02
C VAL A 64 22.61 21.80 8.92
N PHE A 65 22.19 20.72 9.59
CA PHE A 65 20.80 20.28 9.62
C PHE A 65 19.89 21.22 10.42
N GLU A 66 20.42 21.94 11.41
CA GLU A 66 19.68 23.01 12.11
C GLU A 66 19.29 24.17 11.18
N ARG A 67 20.08 24.45 10.15
CA ARG A 67 19.82 25.54 9.20
C ARG A 67 18.93 25.14 8.02
N LEU A 68 18.66 23.84 7.85
CA LEU A 68 17.78 23.39 6.78
C LEU A 68 16.34 23.80 7.08
N PRO A 69 15.56 24.18 6.05
CA PRO A 69 14.13 24.41 6.21
C PRO A 69 13.47 23.19 6.83
N GLN A 70 12.72 23.37 7.91
CA GLN A 70 11.99 22.28 8.57
C GLN A 70 10.66 21.95 7.85
N SER A 71 10.51 22.40 6.59
CA SER A 71 9.34 22.20 5.74
C SER A 71 9.69 21.40 4.48
N GLY A 72 8.69 20.72 3.91
CA GLY A 72 8.84 19.94 2.69
C GLY A 72 9.75 18.72 2.86
N TRP A 73 10.57 18.42 1.85
CA TRP A 73 11.43 17.23 1.84
C TRP A 73 12.70 17.39 2.70
N TRP A 74 13.09 18.61 3.04
CA TRP A 74 14.24 18.90 3.91
C TRP A 74 14.00 18.48 5.36
N SER A 75 12.74 18.49 5.83
CA SER A 75 12.38 17.99 7.17
C SER A 75 12.62 16.49 7.32
N VAL A 76 12.42 15.72 6.24
CA VAL A 76 12.70 14.28 6.21
C VAL A 76 14.20 14.03 6.34
N LEU A 77 15.03 14.85 5.69
CA LEU A 77 16.49 14.77 5.83
C LEU A 77 16.96 15.14 7.23
N ALA A 78 16.44 16.22 7.81
CA ALA A 78 16.78 16.64 9.16
C ALA A 78 16.32 15.61 10.21
N ALA A 79 15.13 15.00 10.02
CA ALA A 79 14.63 13.95 10.89
C ALA A 79 15.47 12.66 10.80
N ALA A 80 15.97 12.33 9.61
CA ALA A 80 16.79 11.13 9.37
C ALA A 80 18.22 11.23 9.93
N ASP A 81 18.80 12.43 10.05
CA ASP A 81 20.13 12.63 10.65
C ASP A 81 20.10 12.67 12.20
N GLY A 82 18.98 13.14 12.77
CA GLY A 82 18.84 13.28 14.21
C GLY A 82 18.94 11.94 14.97
N ASP A 83 19.80 11.86 16.00
CA ASP A 83 19.76 10.72 16.95
C ASP A 83 18.66 11.00 17.97
N TRP A 84 17.47 10.47 17.70
CA TRP A 84 16.29 10.62 18.54
C TRP A 84 16.27 9.57 19.65
N ARG A 85 16.15 10.02 20.89
CA ARG A 85 16.06 9.15 22.07
C ARG A 85 14.89 9.56 22.95
N ALA A 86 14.15 8.58 23.44
CA ALA A 86 13.23 8.81 24.55
C ALA A 86 14.05 8.75 25.86
N PHE A 87 13.89 9.74 26.74
CA PHE A 87 14.54 9.79 28.05
C PHE A 87 13.73 9.14 29.17
N GLY A 88 12.48 8.77 28.89
CA GLY A 88 11.60 8.10 29.85
C GLY A 88 10.25 8.80 29.96
N HIS A 89 9.39 8.18 30.76
CA HIS A 89 8.07 8.69 31.11
C HIS A 89 8.05 8.94 32.62
N SER A 90 7.45 10.05 33.01
CA SER A 90 7.20 10.39 34.40
C SER A 90 5.80 10.95 34.55
N THR A 91 5.21 10.73 35.71
CA THR A 91 3.88 11.27 36.04
C THR A 91 4.01 12.20 37.23
N SER A 92 3.54 13.44 37.07
CA SER A 92 3.31 14.33 38.21
C SER A 92 1.88 14.10 38.69
N ALA A 93 1.72 13.62 39.92
CA ALA A 93 0.42 13.42 40.55
C ALA A 93 0.11 14.61 41.46
N TYR A 94 -1.12 15.09 41.39
CA TYR A 94 -1.63 16.19 42.20
C TYR A 94 -2.89 15.73 42.91
N ARG A 95 -3.01 16.04 44.19
CA ARG A 95 -4.23 15.83 44.96
C ARG A 95 -4.84 17.18 45.30
N LEU A 96 -6.13 17.31 45.03
CA LEU A 96 -6.96 18.45 45.41
C LEU A 96 -7.82 18.02 46.59
N GLY A 97 -7.55 18.59 47.77
CA GLY A 97 -8.32 18.34 48.98
C GLY A 97 -8.30 19.56 49.90
N ARG A 98 -9.47 19.91 50.46
CA ARG A 98 -9.64 21.01 51.44
C ARG A 98 -8.98 22.35 51.04
N GLY A 99 -8.93 22.66 49.75
CA GLY A 99 -8.38 23.92 49.23
C GLY A 99 -6.85 23.98 49.06
N ALA A 100 -6.13 22.88 49.32
CA ALA A 100 -4.70 22.76 49.07
C ALA A 100 -4.40 21.79 47.91
N ILE A 101 -3.26 22.01 47.24
CA ILE A 101 -2.74 21.16 46.17
C ILE A 101 -1.48 20.47 46.67
N GLU A 102 -1.53 19.15 46.81
CA GLU A 102 -0.37 18.32 47.16
C GLU A 102 0.22 17.72 45.89
N ARG A 103 1.54 17.83 45.69
CA ARG A 103 2.25 17.30 44.51
C ARG A 103 3.12 16.10 44.89
N TYR A 104 3.03 15.04 44.10
CA TYR A 104 3.85 13.83 44.20
C TYR A 104 4.50 13.52 42.85
N GLU A 105 5.78 13.15 42.84
CA GLU A 105 6.47 12.70 41.63
C GLU A 105 6.49 11.17 41.56
N LEU A 106 5.99 10.62 40.46
CA LEU A 106 5.95 9.19 40.19
C LEU A 106 6.92 8.88 39.04
N PRO A 107 8.20 8.61 39.32
CA PRO A 107 9.19 8.34 38.27
C PRO A 107 8.96 6.97 37.62
N ASN A 108 9.33 6.85 36.34
CA ASN A 108 9.28 5.59 35.57
C ASN A 108 7.90 4.92 35.52
N THR A 109 6.83 5.72 35.59
CA THR A 109 5.48 5.29 35.24
C THR A 109 5.42 4.91 33.76
N VAL A 110 4.63 3.90 33.42
CA VAL A 110 4.54 3.41 32.05
C VAL A 110 3.75 4.38 31.19
N MET A 111 4.09 4.44 29.90
CA MET A 111 3.24 5.07 28.89
C MET A 111 1.83 4.46 28.96
N ALA A 112 0.85 5.26 29.41
CA ALA A 112 -0.54 4.83 29.69
C ALA A 112 -0.66 3.78 30.82
N PRO A 113 -0.56 4.17 32.11
CA PRO A 113 -0.82 3.26 33.22
C PRO A 113 -2.26 2.73 33.17
N ALA A 114 -2.45 1.47 33.55
CA ALA A 114 -3.78 0.91 33.78
C ALA A 114 -4.26 1.34 35.18
N TRP A 115 -5.24 2.23 35.21
CA TRP A 115 -5.84 2.67 36.47
C TRP A 115 -6.93 1.72 36.95
N ASP A 116 -6.95 1.47 38.25
CA ASP A 116 -7.91 0.61 38.92
C ASP A 116 -8.09 1.02 40.39
N LEU A 117 -9.00 0.34 41.09
CA LEU A 117 -9.13 0.38 42.54
C LEU A 117 -8.60 -0.91 43.18
N ALA A 118 -7.77 -0.78 44.21
CA ALA A 118 -7.47 -1.85 45.17
C ALA A 118 -7.82 -1.35 46.57
N ASP A 119 -8.62 -2.11 47.32
CA ASP A 119 -9.10 -1.74 48.66
C ASP A 119 -9.75 -0.33 48.70
N GLY A 120 -10.48 0.02 47.64
CA GLY A 120 -11.15 1.32 47.49
C GLY A 120 -10.22 2.50 47.18
N ARG A 121 -8.93 2.25 46.89
CA ARG A 121 -7.93 3.28 46.61
C ARG A 121 -7.39 3.19 45.20
N LEU A 122 -7.03 4.34 44.62
CA LEU A 122 -6.49 4.43 43.27
C LEU A 122 -5.15 3.70 43.16
N VAL A 123 -5.04 2.85 42.14
CA VAL A 123 -3.84 2.10 41.81
C VAL A 123 -3.54 2.24 40.32
N ALA A 124 -2.31 2.65 39.99
CA ALA A 124 -1.75 2.62 38.65
C ALA A 124 -0.88 1.37 38.48
N ARG A 125 -1.25 0.49 37.55
CA ARG A 125 -0.44 -0.69 37.18
C ARG A 125 0.22 -0.51 35.82
N SER A 126 1.36 -1.16 35.65
CA SER A 126 2.01 -1.25 34.34
C SER A 126 1.20 -2.13 33.40
N ARG A 127 0.95 -1.66 32.17
CA ARG A 127 0.43 -2.48 31.06
C ARG A 127 1.53 -3.30 30.36
N LEU A 128 2.80 -2.96 30.59
CA LEU A 128 3.94 -3.60 29.94
C LEU A 128 4.65 -4.53 30.92
N SER A 129 5.00 -5.74 30.48
CA SER A 129 5.80 -6.72 31.22
C SER A 129 7.30 -6.35 31.29
N SER A 130 7.64 -5.06 31.27
CA SER A 130 9.04 -4.63 31.37
C SER A 130 9.47 -4.59 32.83
N ASP A 131 10.59 -5.23 33.17
CA ASP A 131 11.20 -5.21 34.51
C ASP A 131 11.51 -3.79 35.04
N LYS A 132 11.47 -2.77 34.17
CA LYS A 132 11.76 -1.37 34.53
C LYS A 132 10.52 -0.51 34.77
N ALA A 133 9.33 -1.01 34.48
CA ALA A 133 8.06 -0.30 34.64
C ALA A 133 7.55 -0.39 36.08
N GLN A 134 7.27 0.74 36.74
CA GLN A 134 6.79 0.78 38.12
C GLN A 134 5.30 1.12 38.20
N GLY A 135 4.56 0.36 39.00
CA GLY A 135 3.19 0.70 39.40
C GLY A 135 3.16 1.44 40.73
N TYR A 136 2.07 2.15 41.01
CA TYR A 136 1.90 2.96 42.21
C TYR A 136 0.49 2.79 42.79
N ALA A 137 0.37 2.80 44.11
CA ALA A 137 -0.90 2.74 44.82
C ALA A 137 -1.01 3.89 45.84
N TRP A 138 -2.20 4.50 45.91
CA TRP A 138 -2.51 5.50 46.92
C TRP A 138 -2.68 4.83 48.29
N THR A 139 -1.98 5.35 49.31
CA THR A 139 -2.01 4.80 50.67
C THR A 139 -2.89 5.60 51.63
N GLY A 140 -3.51 6.69 51.18
CA GLY A 140 -4.22 7.66 52.01
C GLY A 140 -3.38 8.87 52.42
N THR A 141 -2.05 8.75 52.39
CA THR A 141 -1.11 9.84 52.71
C THR A 141 -0.10 10.13 51.60
N GLY A 142 0.07 9.21 50.65
CA GLY A 142 0.98 9.33 49.53
C GLY A 142 0.84 8.18 48.54
N PHE A 143 1.70 8.17 47.52
CA PHE A 143 1.80 7.05 46.58
C PHE A 143 2.96 6.13 46.96
N ALA A 144 2.68 4.84 47.13
CA ALA A 144 3.67 3.80 47.35
C ALA A 144 3.89 2.97 46.08
N ARG A 145 5.12 2.49 45.86
CA ARG A 145 5.46 1.64 44.72
C ARG A 145 4.86 0.24 44.90
N LEU A 146 4.33 -0.30 43.81
CA LEU A 146 3.89 -1.70 43.74
C LEU A 146 5.07 -2.64 43.51
N PRO A 147 4.99 -3.90 43.98
CA PRO A 147 5.96 -4.94 43.63
C PRO A 147 6.04 -5.16 42.11
N ALA A 148 7.24 -5.45 41.60
CA ALA A 148 7.44 -5.76 40.19
C ALA A 148 6.64 -7.03 39.79
N GLY A 149 5.93 -6.99 38.66
CA GLY A 149 5.23 -8.17 38.08
C GLY A 149 3.71 -8.22 38.24
N ALA A 150 3.05 -7.23 38.83
CA ALA A 150 1.59 -7.16 38.91
C ALA A 150 0.96 -6.73 37.55
N VAL A 151 0.94 -7.63 36.57
CA VAL A 151 0.43 -7.40 35.20
C VAL A 151 -1.01 -7.92 35.06
N PRO A 152 -2.00 -7.10 34.66
CA PRO A 152 -3.33 -7.59 34.26
C PRO A 152 -3.35 -8.08 32.78
N PRO A 153 -4.22 -9.03 32.41
CA PRO A 153 -4.29 -9.62 31.07
C PRO A 153 -4.84 -8.63 30.02
N SER A 154 -4.31 -8.66 28.79
CA SER A 154 -4.66 -7.72 27.72
C SER A 154 -5.11 -8.43 26.42
N PRO A 155 -6.30 -8.13 25.85
CA PRO A 155 -6.72 -8.61 24.53
C PRO A 155 -6.42 -7.62 23.38
N ARG A 156 -6.15 -8.19 22.18
CA ARG A 156 -5.71 -7.56 20.91
C ARG A 156 -6.67 -6.54 20.28
N ALA A 157 -6.11 -5.55 19.56
CA ALA A 157 -6.80 -4.51 18.80
C ALA A 157 -6.60 -4.62 17.27
N SER A 158 -7.56 -4.09 16.49
CA SER A 158 -7.50 -3.81 15.03
C SER A 158 -8.08 -2.40 14.75
N ALA A 159 -7.54 -1.74 13.71
CA ALA A 159 -7.71 -0.33 13.28
C ALA A 159 -9.11 0.03 12.74
N ALA A 160 -9.58 1.29 12.52
CA ALA A 160 -8.97 2.57 12.12
C ALA A 160 -9.93 3.79 12.36
N SER A 161 -9.45 5.03 12.03
CA SER A 161 -10.02 6.43 12.09
C SER A 161 -11.39 6.71 11.41
N PRO A 162 -12.02 7.94 11.36
CA PRO A 162 -11.55 9.35 11.61
C PRO A 162 -12.56 10.46 12.15
N ASP A 163 -12.04 11.71 12.30
CA ASP A 163 -12.61 13.07 11.99
C ASP A 163 -13.26 14.06 13.02
N ALA A 164 -12.81 15.33 12.88
CA ALA A 164 -13.42 16.68 13.07
C ALA A 164 -13.72 17.34 14.46
N GLY A 165 -13.62 18.69 14.48
CA GLY A 165 -14.26 19.60 15.46
C GLY A 165 -13.52 19.87 16.78
N ALA A 166 -13.96 20.86 17.56
CA ALA A 166 -13.41 21.16 18.89
C ALA A 166 -14.52 21.35 19.92
N ARG A 167 -14.25 20.91 21.15
CA ARG A 167 -15.26 20.25 21.99
C ARG A 167 -15.13 20.65 23.46
N THR A 168 -16.27 20.96 24.09
CA THR A 168 -16.41 20.97 25.56
C THR A 168 -16.56 19.53 26.03
N LEU A 169 -15.73 19.11 27.00
CA LEU A 169 -15.63 17.71 27.40
C LEU A 169 -16.57 17.43 28.57
N GLU A 170 -17.41 16.40 28.44
CA GLU A 170 -18.34 15.96 29.49
C GLU A 170 -17.64 15.18 30.60
N ALA A 171 -18.29 15.16 31.78
CA ALA A 171 -17.78 14.67 33.06
C ALA A 171 -17.45 13.17 33.07
N ASP A 172 -18.09 12.36 32.23
CA ASP A 172 -17.79 10.94 32.10
C ASP A 172 -17.63 10.59 30.61
N ASP A 173 -16.66 9.72 30.30
CA ASP A 173 -16.52 9.14 28.95
C ASP A 173 -17.64 8.10 28.74
N GLU A 174 -18.88 8.58 28.56
CA GLU A 174 -19.97 7.76 28.03
C GLU A 174 -19.64 7.38 26.58
N GLU A 175 -20.03 6.16 26.19
CA GLU A 175 -19.64 5.49 24.95
C GLU A 175 -19.71 6.37 23.70
N GLU A 176 -18.58 6.94 23.28
CA GLU A 176 -18.32 7.14 21.86
C GLU A 176 -17.95 5.77 21.25
N GLU A 177 -19.00 5.01 20.93
CA GLU A 177 -18.95 3.80 20.08
C GLU A 177 -18.42 4.09 18.64
N ALA A 178 -17.92 5.29 18.36
CA ALA A 178 -17.47 5.71 17.03
C ALA A 178 -15.95 5.66 16.78
N ASP A 179 -15.09 5.38 17.77
CA ASP A 179 -13.62 5.41 17.57
C ASP A 179 -12.89 4.23 18.29
N ALA A 180 -13.13 3.02 17.80
CA ALA A 180 -12.64 1.77 18.39
C ALA A 180 -11.14 1.44 18.14
N GLY A 181 -10.27 2.44 18.11
CA GLY A 181 -8.81 2.27 17.89
C GLY A 181 -7.94 2.41 19.14
N PHE A 182 -8.42 3.08 20.19
CA PHE A 182 -7.65 3.34 21.40
C PHE A 182 -8.52 3.13 22.64
N ARG A 183 -8.56 1.88 23.16
CA ARG A 183 -9.14 1.66 24.50
C ARG A 183 -8.32 2.49 25.48
N GLY A 184 -8.94 3.53 26.04
CA GLY A 184 -8.33 4.50 26.95
C GLY A 184 -7.66 3.87 28.19
N PRO A 185 -7.13 4.68 29.12
CA PRO A 185 -6.30 4.21 30.23
C PRO A 185 -7.00 3.27 31.23
N ILE A 186 -8.31 3.09 31.14
CA ILE A 186 -9.13 2.30 32.07
C ILE A 186 -9.91 1.22 31.30
N SER A 187 -9.95 -0.01 31.85
CA SER A 187 -10.80 -1.08 31.31
C SER A 187 -12.27 -0.87 31.68
N ALA A 188 -13.21 -1.44 30.91
CA ALA A 188 -14.65 -1.32 31.22
C ALA A 188 -14.96 -1.78 32.66
N GLU A 189 -14.36 -2.90 33.10
CA GLU A 189 -14.51 -3.43 34.47
C GLU A 189 -13.92 -2.50 35.55
N ALA A 190 -12.79 -1.84 35.27
CA ALA A 190 -12.20 -0.89 36.21
C ALA A 190 -13.02 0.40 36.27
N ARG A 191 -13.59 0.85 35.14
CA ARG A 191 -14.48 2.01 35.09
C ARG A 191 -15.76 1.76 35.88
N GLU A 192 -16.38 0.60 35.72
CA GLU A 192 -17.58 0.23 36.47
C GLU A 192 -17.29 0.19 37.99
N ARG A 193 -16.13 -0.36 38.39
CA ARG A 193 -15.69 -0.34 39.80
C ARG A 193 -15.45 1.06 40.34
N LEU A 194 -14.85 1.95 39.54
CA LEU A 194 -14.65 3.36 39.89
C LEU A 194 -15.99 4.08 40.09
N GLN A 195 -16.91 3.95 39.13
CA GLN A 195 -18.23 4.58 39.18
C GLN A 195 -19.05 4.07 40.39
N LYS A 196 -19.06 2.76 40.64
CA LYS A 196 -19.73 2.17 41.82
C LYS A 196 -19.15 2.68 43.14
N ALA A 197 -17.87 3.04 43.16
CA ALA A 197 -17.19 3.63 44.31
C ALA A 197 -17.34 5.17 44.38
N GLY A 198 -18.15 5.77 43.52
CA GLY A 198 -18.42 7.22 43.48
C GLY A 198 -17.32 8.05 42.81
N TRP A 199 -16.42 7.41 42.06
CA TRP A 199 -15.39 8.11 41.29
C TRP A 199 -15.87 8.43 39.88
N HIS A 200 -15.73 9.69 39.50
CA HIS A 200 -15.75 10.15 38.12
C HIS A 200 -14.34 10.10 37.52
N TYR A 201 -14.26 9.93 36.20
CA TYR A 201 -13.00 9.80 35.50
C TYR A 201 -13.01 10.48 34.13
N LYS A 202 -11.95 11.25 33.85
CA LYS A 202 -11.68 11.80 32.53
C LYS A 202 -10.23 11.61 32.11
N HIS A 203 -10.03 11.14 30.88
CA HIS A 203 -8.72 11.20 30.22
C HIS A 203 -8.67 12.35 29.23
N LEU A 204 -7.61 13.15 29.31
CA LEU A 204 -7.30 14.17 28.33
C LEU A 204 -5.99 13.78 27.65
N SER A 205 -5.97 13.63 26.33
CA SER A 205 -4.71 13.41 25.61
C SER A 205 -3.83 14.66 25.73
N GLY A 206 -2.51 14.50 25.79
CA GLY A 206 -1.57 15.65 25.83
C GLY A 206 -1.64 16.58 24.61
N TYR A 207 -2.43 16.19 23.61
CA TYR A 207 -2.61 16.82 22.32
C TYR A 207 -3.99 17.48 22.14
N GLU A 208 -4.92 17.34 23.09
CA GLU A 208 -6.26 17.94 22.99
C GLU A 208 -6.22 19.46 22.83
N GLY A 209 -5.24 20.13 23.45
CA GLY A 209 -5.03 21.57 23.35
C GLY A 209 -4.44 22.09 22.03
N ILE A 210 -4.03 21.20 21.11
CA ILE A 210 -3.28 21.55 19.88
C ILE A 210 -4.10 22.39 18.91
N ARG A 211 -5.35 21.99 18.68
CA ARG A 211 -6.22 22.64 17.69
C ARG A 211 -7.04 23.75 18.33
N GLN A 212 -7.51 23.54 19.55
CA GLN A 212 -8.26 24.51 20.34
C GLN A 212 -7.98 24.29 21.84
N PRO A 213 -8.07 25.33 22.69
CA PRO A 213 -8.00 25.16 24.13
C PRO A 213 -9.08 24.19 24.64
N ALA A 214 -8.70 23.26 25.51
CA ALA A 214 -9.63 22.37 26.20
C ALA A 214 -9.80 22.81 27.65
N ALA A 215 -11.01 22.69 28.18
CA ALA A 215 -11.33 23.00 29.58
C ALA A 215 -12.27 21.93 30.16
N LEU A 216 -11.92 21.44 31.34
CA LEU A 216 -12.68 20.45 32.10
C LEU A 216 -13.05 21.06 33.48
N PRO A 217 -14.35 21.29 33.74
CA PRO A 217 -14.81 21.66 35.08
C PRO A 217 -14.82 20.43 35.99
N ILE A 218 -14.24 20.57 37.18
CA ILE A 218 -14.15 19.54 38.23
C ILE A 218 -14.94 20.05 39.44
N PRO A 219 -16.14 19.51 39.72
CA PRO A 219 -16.93 19.89 40.87
C PRO A 219 -16.29 19.34 42.17
N LEU A 220 -16.11 20.23 43.16
CA LEU A 220 -15.66 19.88 44.51
C LEU A 220 -16.52 20.66 45.54
N PRO A 221 -16.63 20.22 46.81
CA PRO A 221 -17.39 20.92 47.85
C PRO A 221 -16.81 22.30 48.15
N SER A 222 -15.51 22.43 47.96
CA SER A 222 -14.78 23.69 48.08
C SER A 222 -15.06 24.65 46.90
N GLY A 223 -15.87 24.27 45.91
CA GLY A 223 -16.14 25.05 44.69
C GLY A 223 -15.60 24.35 43.44
N SER A 224 -16.10 24.73 42.27
CA SER A 224 -15.65 24.15 40.99
C SER A 224 -14.24 24.62 40.66
N VAL A 225 -13.36 23.69 40.27
CA VAL A 225 -12.03 23.97 39.74
C VAL A 225 -12.03 23.66 38.25
N THR A 226 -11.39 24.48 37.42
CA THR A 226 -11.29 24.24 35.98
C THR A 226 -9.87 23.88 35.60
N LEU A 227 -9.71 22.67 35.03
CA LEU A 227 -8.47 22.25 34.38
C LEU A 227 -8.48 22.72 32.94
N SER A 228 -7.45 23.42 32.50
CA SER A 228 -7.33 23.94 31.14
C SER A 228 -6.04 23.50 30.47
N LEU A 229 -6.15 23.13 29.19
CA LEU A 229 -5.03 22.73 28.35
C LEU A 229 -4.94 23.73 27.21
N ARG A 230 -3.78 24.35 27.05
CA ARG A 230 -3.49 25.27 25.95
C ARG A 230 -2.23 24.82 25.25
N SER A 231 -2.28 24.64 23.94
CA SER A 231 -1.09 24.38 23.15
C SER A 231 -0.83 25.53 22.19
N ARG A 232 0.43 25.97 22.12
CA ARG A 232 0.91 26.97 21.18
C ARG A 232 1.78 26.29 20.14
N LYS A 233 1.58 26.63 18.87
CA LYS A 233 2.46 26.18 17.79
C LYS A 233 3.84 26.84 17.91
N LEU A 234 4.88 26.04 18.02
CA LEU A 234 6.29 26.44 17.87
C LEU A 234 6.62 26.41 16.37
N ALA A 235 7.09 27.54 15.83
CA ALA A 235 7.53 27.63 14.45
C ALA A 235 8.72 26.68 14.21
N ASP A 236 8.76 26.06 13.02
CA ASP A 236 9.91 25.30 12.51
C ASP A 236 10.43 24.17 13.43
N SER A 237 9.52 23.39 14.02
CA SER A 237 9.87 22.20 14.82
C SER A 237 9.13 20.95 14.34
N PHE A 238 9.82 19.81 14.32
CA PHE A 238 9.25 18.49 14.05
C PHE A 238 8.21 18.07 15.10
N PHE A 239 8.33 18.59 16.34
CA PHE A 239 7.31 18.56 17.38
C PHE A 239 6.84 19.99 17.64
N PRO A 240 5.77 20.44 16.97
CA PRO A 240 5.54 21.86 16.80
C PRO A 240 4.66 22.45 17.91
N TYR A 241 4.56 21.86 19.10
CA TYR A 241 3.64 22.36 20.13
C TYR A 241 4.29 22.47 21.50
N ALA A 242 4.11 23.64 22.11
CA ALA A 242 4.29 23.86 23.53
C ALA A 242 2.92 23.76 24.21
N THR A 243 2.73 22.81 25.12
CA THR A 243 1.49 22.64 25.88
C THR A 243 1.67 23.12 27.33
N THR A 244 0.71 23.91 27.79
CA THR A 244 0.56 24.35 29.18
C THR A 244 -0.69 23.68 29.76
N VAL A 245 -0.54 23.10 30.95
CA VAL A 245 -1.61 22.52 31.75
C VAL A 245 -1.78 23.42 32.97
N GLU A 246 -2.94 24.05 33.09
CA GLU A 246 -3.23 25.06 34.10
C GLU A 246 -4.50 24.69 34.85
N LEU A 247 -4.45 24.80 36.17
CA LEU A 247 -5.58 24.61 37.06
C LEU A 247 -6.02 25.96 37.63
N SER A 248 -7.30 26.28 37.53
CA SER A 248 -7.86 27.56 37.98
C SER A 248 -9.10 27.36 38.85
N GLY A 249 -9.25 28.15 39.91
CA GLY A 249 -10.42 28.07 40.79
C GLY A 249 -10.41 29.16 41.86
N ASP A 250 -11.59 29.68 42.18
CA ASP A 250 -11.74 30.84 43.09
C ASP A 250 -11.21 30.58 44.50
N ARG A 251 -11.21 29.32 44.93
CA ARG A 251 -10.75 28.87 46.26
C ARG A 251 -9.36 28.23 46.26
N LEU A 252 -8.64 28.24 45.13
CA LEU A 252 -7.25 27.82 45.08
C LEU A 252 -6.33 28.97 45.53
N SER A 253 -5.23 28.62 46.20
CA SER A 253 -4.18 29.56 46.56
C SER A 253 -2.82 29.02 46.07
N PRO A 254 -2.26 29.56 44.97
CA PRO A 254 -2.77 30.64 44.12
C PRO A 254 -4.02 30.27 43.31
N ARG A 255 -4.85 31.26 42.92
CA ARG A 255 -6.10 31.07 42.15
C ARG A 255 -5.91 30.32 40.83
N THR A 256 -4.72 30.48 40.26
CA THR A 256 -4.26 29.80 39.06
C THR A 256 -2.93 29.15 39.37
N GLN A 257 -2.78 27.88 39.01
CA GLN A 257 -1.53 27.14 39.16
C GLN A 257 -1.18 26.42 37.85
N ASN A 258 0.02 26.67 37.35
CA ASN A 258 0.57 25.90 36.22
C ASN A 258 1.05 24.55 36.73
N LEU A 259 0.37 23.49 36.31
CA LEU A 259 0.75 22.12 36.64
C LEU A 259 1.91 21.65 35.76
N PHE A 260 1.91 22.06 34.49
CA PHE A 260 2.96 21.71 33.54
C PHE A 260 3.11 22.79 32.46
N GLU A 261 4.34 23.05 32.04
CA GLU A 261 4.64 23.93 30.91
C GLU A 261 5.82 23.37 30.10
N SER A 262 5.57 23.00 28.85
CA SER A 262 6.66 22.65 27.94
C SER A 262 7.26 23.91 27.32
N GLY A 263 8.51 24.24 27.65
CA GLY A 263 9.23 25.38 27.07
C GLY A 263 9.80 25.15 25.66
N GLY A 264 9.44 24.05 24.99
CA GLY A 264 10.03 23.63 23.71
C GLY A 264 11.40 22.94 23.88
N TRP A 265 12.23 23.01 22.84
CA TRP A 265 13.57 22.41 22.84
C TRP A 265 14.56 23.25 23.66
N LYS A 266 15.25 22.61 24.60
CA LYS A 266 16.34 23.19 25.38
C LYS A 266 17.65 22.46 25.08
N GLU A 267 18.74 23.20 24.95
CA GLU A 267 20.06 22.62 24.77
C GLU A 267 20.51 21.97 26.08
N ILE A 268 21.03 20.75 26.01
CA ILE A 268 21.56 19.98 27.14
C ILE A 268 22.99 19.55 26.86
N SER A 269 23.72 19.21 27.91
CA SER A 269 25.07 18.68 27.75
C SER A 269 25.05 17.26 27.15
N ARG A 270 26.13 16.87 26.45
CA ARG A 270 26.31 15.49 25.97
C ARG A 270 26.25 14.49 27.13
N ALA A 271 26.87 14.83 28.27
CA ALA A 271 26.89 13.96 29.44
C ALA A 271 25.47 13.70 29.94
N GLU A 272 24.67 14.76 30.10
CA GLU A 272 23.26 14.65 30.50
C GLU A 272 22.44 13.82 29.49
N PHE A 273 22.68 14.01 28.19
CA PHE A 273 22.01 13.25 27.14
C PHE A 273 22.30 11.74 27.24
N GLU A 274 23.57 11.37 27.45
CA GLU A 274 23.98 9.97 27.59
C GLU A 274 23.45 9.38 28.91
N THR A 275 23.54 10.09 30.03
CA THR A 275 23.03 9.63 31.33
C THR A 275 21.51 9.40 31.32
N ARG A 276 20.72 10.36 30.81
CA ARG A 276 19.25 10.23 30.75
C ARG A 276 18.81 9.16 29.76
N SER A 277 19.49 9.02 28.62
CA SER A 277 19.18 7.94 27.68
C SER A 277 19.51 6.55 28.23
N ALA A 278 20.59 6.40 29.02
CA ALA A 278 20.93 5.14 29.67
C ALA A 278 19.90 4.73 30.76
N ALA A 279 19.33 5.71 31.46
CA ALA A 279 18.27 5.50 32.44
C ALA A 279 16.88 5.17 31.82
N SER A 280 16.69 5.45 30.53
CA SER A 280 15.39 5.28 29.87
C SER A 280 14.92 3.81 29.78
N THR A 281 13.60 3.62 29.86
CA THR A 281 12.92 2.32 29.84
C THR A 281 12.35 1.94 28.47
N GLY A 282 12.34 2.88 27.51
CA GLY A 282 11.89 2.63 26.14
C GLY A 282 12.93 1.84 25.34
N PRO A 283 12.54 1.25 24.19
CA PRO A 283 13.50 0.70 23.25
C PRO A 283 14.43 1.83 22.82
N SER A 284 15.63 1.86 23.39
CA SER A 284 16.70 2.71 22.92
C SER A 284 17.10 2.16 21.55
N ARG A 285 16.38 2.59 20.51
CA ARG A 285 16.99 2.66 19.20
C ARG A 285 18.09 3.70 19.35
N ARG A 286 19.26 3.27 19.84
CA ARG A 286 20.50 3.89 19.38
C ARG A 286 20.32 3.87 17.87
N SER A 287 20.16 5.04 17.26
CA SER A 287 20.47 5.16 15.85
C SER A 287 21.99 4.99 15.77
N SER A 288 22.44 3.75 15.98
CA SER A 288 23.81 3.35 15.75
C SER A 288 24.00 3.58 14.26
N PHE A 289 24.70 4.66 13.97
CA PHE A 289 25.29 5.01 12.70
C PHE A 289 25.50 3.81 11.74
N PRO A 290 25.15 3.86 10.42
CA PRO A 290 24.36 4.85 9.70
C PRO A 290 23.32 4.17 8.79
N ILE A 291 22.18 3.67 9.29
CA ILE A 291 21.12 3.23 8.36
C ILE A 291 20.60 4.44 7.56
N SER A 292 20.45 5.60 8.20
CA SER A 292 20.03 6.83 7.50
C SER A 292 21.09 7.35 6.53
N ALA A 293 22.38 7.40 6.90
CA ALA A 293 23.42 7.85 5.97
C ALA A 293 23.66 6.82 4.85
N LEU A 294 23.50 5.52 5.10
CA LEU A 294 23.56 4.48 4.07
C LEU A 294 22.32 4.53 3.15
N VAL A 295 21.12 4.75 3.68
CA VAL A 295 19.90 4.98 2.89
C VAL A 295 20.05 6.24 2.04
N LEU A 296 20.57 7.34 2.59
CA LEU A 296 20.84 8.56 1.85
C LEU A 296 21.88 8.34 0.76
N LEU A 297 22.95 7.61 1.06
CA LEU A 297 23.98 7.24 0.10
C LEU A 297 23.40 6.37 -1.02
N LEU A 298 22.53 5.40 -0.70
CA LEU A 298 21.85 4.54 -1.67
C LEU A 298 20.84 5.31 -2.53
N VAL A 299 20.06 6.22 -1.94
CA VAL A 299 19.12 7.08 -2.68
C VAL A 299 19.88 8.00 -3.62
N TRP A 300 20.96 8.64 -3.16
CA TRP A 300 21.80 9.47 -4.01
C TRP A 300 22.49 8.67 -5.10
N LEU A 301 23.05 7.50 -4.79
CA LEU A 301 23.63 6.58 -5.77
C LEU A 301 22.60 6.17 -6.82
N PHE A 302 21.36 5.86 -6.41
CA PHE A 302 20.26 5.54 -7.31
C PHE A 302 19.91 6.72 -8.24
N LEU A 303 19.76 7.93 -7.69
CA LEU A 303 19.48 9.14 -8.47
C LEU A 303 20.60 9.48 -9.46
N LEU A 304 21.84 9.20 -9.07
CA LEU A 304 23.04 9.46 -9.85
C LEU A 304 23.22 8.42 -10.96
N ILE A 305 22.91 7.15 -10.69
CA ILE A 305 22.77 6.10 -11.71
C ILE A 305 21.66 6.47 -12.70
N LEU A 306 20.52 6.99 -12.22
CA LEU A 306 19.43 7.44 -13.09
C LEU A 306 19.85 8.62 -13.98
N LYS A 307 20.58 9.60 -13.44
CA LYS A 307 20.99 10.83 -14.15
C LYS A 307 22.14 10.58 -15.13
N VAL A 308 23.19 9.85 -14.72
CA VAL A 308 24.39 9.58 -15.55
C VAL A 308 24.18 8.40 -16.50
N GLY A 309 23.34 7.42 -16.13
CA GLY A 309 23.03 6.26 -16.95
C GLY A 309 22.09 6.54 -18.12
N GLY A 310 21.54 7.75 -18.25
CA GLY A 310 20.50 8.08 -19.25
C GLY A 310 19.15 7.42 -18.97
N VAL A 311 18.98 6.84 -17.78
CA VAL A 311 17.77 6.09 -17.37
C VAL A 311 16.68 7.04 -16.85
N ALA A 312 16.99 8.29 -16.50
CA ALA A 312 15.99 9.29 -16.11
C ALA A 312 14.89 9.46 -17.17
N GLY A 313 15.26 9.44 -18.46
CA GLY A 313 14.29 9.42 -19.57
C GLY A 313 13.44 8.14 -19.62
N GLY A 314 14.01 6.99 -19.23
CA GLY A 314 13.31 5.72 -19.09
C GLY A 314 12.37 5.66 -17.88
N PHE A 315 12.74 6.27 -16.76
CA PHE A 315 11.94 6.31 -15.52
C PHE A 315 10.75 7.29 -15.65
N LEU A 316 10.96 8.47 -16.24
CA LEU A 316 9.87 9.38 -16.63
C LEU A 316 8.98 8.77 -17.74
N SER A 317 9.57 8.01 -18.66
CA SER A 317 8.78 7.24 -19.64
C SER A 317 7.97 6.13 -18.98
N PHE A 318 8.43 5.54 -17.86
CA PHE A 318 7.73 4.51 -17.10
C PHE A 318 6.45 5.04 -16.44
N LEU A 319 6.50 6.25 -15.89
CA LEU A 319 5.32 6.94 -15.32
C LEU A 319 4.25 7.23 -16.38
N GLY A 320 4.65 7.51 -17.63
CA GLY A 320 3.73 7.71 -18.77
C GLY A 320 3.41 6.45 -19.59
N LEU A 321 4.09 5.32 -19.33
CA LEU A 321 4.03 4.13 -20.18
C LEU A 321 2.64 3.48 -20.14
N LYS A 322 1.97 3.49 -18.98
CA LYS A 322 0.59 2.95 -18.85
C LYS A 322 -0.33 3.70 -19.77
N GLY A 323 -0.30 5.03 -19.67
CA GLY A 323 -1.17 5.90 -20.42
C GLY A 323 -0.98 5.69 -21.91
N ARG A 324 0.27 5.57 -22.38
CA ARG A 324 0.58 5.30 -23.79
C ARG A 324 0.18 3.90 -24.24
N LEU A 325 0.45 2.86 -23.44
CA LEU A 325 0.08 1.48 -23.76
C LEU A 325 -1.44 1.30 -23.79
N VAL A 326 -2.15 1.84 -22.79
CA VAL A 326 -3.62 1.80 -22.72
C VAL A 326 -4.25 2.58 -23.87
N LYS A 327 -3.70 3.76 -24.23
CA LYS A 327 -4.16 4.52 -25.41
C LYS A 327 -3.85 3.82 -26.74
N GLY A 328 -2.87 2.90 -26.76
CA GLY A 328 -2.55 2.08 -27.93
C GLY A 328 -3.46 0.86 -28.11
N VAL A 329 -4.31 0.53 -27.13
CA VAL A 329 -5.29 -0.55 -27.25
C VAL A 329 -6.56 -0.01 -27.88
N ALA A 330 -6.99 -0.64 -28.97
CA ALA A 330 -8.26 -0.32 -29.60
C ALA A 330 -9.43 -0.69 -28.68
N THR A 331 -10.40 0.22 -28.57
CA THR A 331 -11.68 -0.01 -27.89
C THR A 331 -12.81 -0.29 -28.87
N THR A 332 -12.65 0.14 -30.12
CA THR A 332 -13.63 -0.08 -31.18
C THR A 332 -12.94 -0.48 -32.47
N MET A 333 -13.66 -1.26 -33.28
CA MET A 333 -13.20 -1.72 -34.59
C MET A 333 -14.37 -1.74 -35.57
N SER A 334 -14.09 -1.30 -36.79
CA SER A 334 -14.99 -1.38 -37.93
C SER A 334 -14.42 -2.33 -38.97
N PHE A 335 -15.31 -2.97 -39.73
CA PHE A 335 -14.98 -3.99 -40.71
C PHE A 335 -15.48 -3.55 -42.09
N PRO A 336 -14.90 -2.49 -42.69
CA PRO A 336 -15.28 -2.08 -44.03
C PRO A 336 -14.93 -3.21 -45.03
N PRO A 337 -15.79 -3.50 -46.01
CA PRO A 337 -15.44 -4.40 -47.10
C PRO A 337 -14.15 -3.94 -47.79
N ALA A 338 -13.31 -4.89 -48.18
CA ALA A 338 -12.07 -4.63 -48.88
C ALA A 338 -11.83 -5.67 -49.96
N ILE A 339 -11.03 -5.32 -50.95
CA ILE A 339 -10.62 -6.24 -52.02
C ILE A 339 -9.10 -6.47 -51.97
N PRO A 340 -8.60 -7.68 -52.25
CA PRO A 340 -7.17 -8.01 -52.21
C PRO A 340 -6.27 -7.05 -53.00
N GLU A 341 -6.80 -6.46 -54.08
CA GLU A 341 -6.07 -5.55 -54.97
C GLU A 341 -5.60 -4.27 -54.28
N GLN A 342 -6.31 -3.84 -53.22
CA GLN A 342 -5.99 -2.65 -52.43
C GLN A 342 -4.73 -2.81 -51.57
N PHE A 343 -4.17 -4.02 -51.48
CA PHE A 343 -3.02 -4.34 -50.63
C PHE A 343 -1.85 -4.88 -51.48
N PRO A 344 -0.96 -4.02 -51.99
CA PRO A 344 0.15 -4.45 -52.85
C PRO A 344 1.12 -5.45 -52.20
N GLY A 345 1.27 -5.39 -50.87
CA GLY A 345 2.13 -6.32 -50.11
C GLY A 345 1.44 -7.62 -49.67
N LEU A 346 0.19 -7.84 -50.06
CA LEU A 346 -0.58 -9.04 -49.71
C LEU A 346 -0.04 -10.25 -50.48
N ASP A 347 0.23 -11.34 -49.77
CA ASP A 347 0.63 -12.61 -50.39
C ASP A 347 -0.60 -13.31 -50.99
N ARG A 348 -0.93 -12.92 -52.23
CA ARG A 348 -2.13 -13.39 -52.94
C ARG A 348 -2.08 -14.88 -53.25
N VAL A 349 -0.92 -15.39 -53.65
CA VAL A 349 -0.74 -16.81 -53.96
C VAL A 349 -1.06 -17.67 -52.73
N ARG A 350 -0.53 -17.28 -51.57
CA ARG A 350 -0.82 -17.99 -50.33
C ARG A 350 -2.24 -17.77 -49.84
N LEU A 351 -2.81 -16.57 -50.04
CA LEU A 351 -4.21 -16.30 -49.72
C LEU A 351 -5.14 -17.22 -50.49
N ASP A 352 -4.94 -17.38 -51.79
CA ASP A 352 -5.78 -18.22 -52.65
C ASP A 352 -5.60 -19.71 -52.36
N ALA A 353 -4.40 -20.14 -51.99
CA ALA A 353 -4.15 -21.51 -51.53
C ALA A 353 -4.92 -21.79 -50.21
N LEU A 354 -4.72 -20.97 -49.19
CA LEU A 354 -5.39 -21.15 -47.88
C LEU A 354 -6.91 -20.96 -47.95
N SER A 355 -7.39 -20.12 -48.87
CA SER A 355 -8.83 -19.92 -49.11
C SER A 355 -9.48 -21.20 -49.63
N ARG A 356 -8.86 -21.84 -50.62
CA ARG A 356 -9.31 -23.14 -51.15
C ARG A 356 -9.27 -24.22 -50.08
N ASP A 357 -8.17 -24.32 -49.33
CA ASP A 357 -8.06 -25.30 -48.25
C ASP A 357 -9.19 -25.15 -47.21
N LEU A 358 -9.58 -23.92 -46.85
CA LEU A 358 -10.69 -23.69 -45.93
C LEU A 358 -12.04 -24.04 -46.56
N GLU A 359 -12.26 -23.65 -47.81
CA GLU A 359 -13.50 -23.93 -48.55
C GLU A 359 -13.72 -25.45 -48.73
N ASP A 360 -12.67 -26.20 -49.05
CA ASP A 360 -12.67 -27.66 -49.16
C ASP A 360 -13.00 -28.34 -47.82
N LEU A 361 -12.64 -27.70 -46.69
CA LEU A 361 -13.00 -28.14 -45.34
C LEU A 361 -14.44 -27.76 -44.94
N GLY A 362 -15.20 -27.10 -45.81
CA GLY A 362 -16.59 -26.72 -45.57
C GLY A 362 -16.78 -25.35 -44.92
N PHE A 363 -15.76 -24.50 -44.94
CA PHE A 363 -15.91 -23.09 -44.54
C PHE A 363 -16.54 -22.26 -45.66
N GLU A 364 -17.50 -21.41 -45.29
CA GLU A 364 -18.14 -20.46 -46.18
C GLU A 364 -17.54 -19.07 -45.96
N ARG A 365 -17.13 -18.39 -47.03
CA ARG A 365 -16.58 -17.03 -46.95
C ARG A 365 -17.68 -16.03 -46.57
N LEU A 366 -17.44 -15.26 -45.52
CA LEU A 366 -18.38 -14.23 -45.04
C LEU A 366 -18.01 -12.83 -45.51
N LEU A 367 -16.73 -12.43 -45.38
CA LEU A 367 -16.31 -11.06 -45.64
C LEU A 367 -14.80 -10.96 -45.89
N ASP A 368 -14.41 -10.22 -46.94
CA ASP A 368 -13.08 -9.64 -47.08
C ASP A 368 -13.10 -8.21 -46.54
N THR A 369 -12.20 -7.90 -45.63
CA THR A 369 -12.22 -6.63 -44.89
C THR A 369 -10.83 -6.11 -44.58
N ALA A 370 -10.75 -4.79 -44.42
CA ALA A 370 -9.60 -4.06 -43.92
C ALA A 370 -9.93 -3.49 -42.53
N PRO A 371 -9.75 -4.25 -41.44
CA PRO A 371 -10.21 -3.82 -40.14
C PRO A 371 -9.59 -2.49 -39.70
N ILE A 372 -10.44 -1.50 -39.38
CA ILE A 372 -10.01 -0.18 -38.90
C ILE A 372 -10.30 -0.09 -37.41
N ALA A 373 -9.23 0.00 -36.62
CA ALA A 373 -9.28 0.14 -35.18
C ALA A 373 -9.09 1.61 -34.76
N ASP A 374 -9.72 2.03 -33.66
CA ASP A 374 -9.59 3.38 -33.06
C ASP A 374 -8.25 3.58 -32.30
N SER A 375 -7.18 2.93 -32.76
CA SER A 375 -5.86 3.02 -32.18
C SER A 375 -4.84 3.49 -33.22
N PRO A 376 -4.05 4.55 -32.93
CA PRO A 376 -3.04 5.06 -33.86
C PRO A 376 -1.87 4.08 -34.08
N THR A 377 -1.78 3.03 -33.25
CA THR A 377 -0.71 2.03 -33.29
C THR A 377 -1.13 0.71 -33.96
N HIS A 378 -2.40 0.56 -34.36
CA HIS A 378 -2.84 -0.64 -35.07
C HIS A 378 -2.29 -0.62 -36.51
N PRO A 379 -1.50 -1.62 -36.94
CA PRO A 379 -1.01 -1.67 -38.30
C PRO A 379 -2.18 -1.92 -39.28
N PRO A 380 -2.18 -1.34 -40.49
CA PRO A 380 -3.08 -1.75 -41.54
C PRO A 380 -3.05 -3.27 -41.73
N SER A 381 -4.20 -3.88 -42.00
CA SER A 381 -4.29 -5.33 -42.21
C SER A 381 -5.36 -5.68 -43.24
N PHE A 382 -5.17 -6.81 -43.89
CA PHE A 382 -6.18 -7.48 -44.70
C PHE A 382 -6.65 -8.72 -43.96
N CYS A 383 -7.96 -8.92 -43.91
CA CYS A 383 -8.59 -10.03 -43.22
C CYS A 383 -9.68 -10.65 -44.12
N ARG A 384 -9.63 -11.96 -44.33
CA ARG A 384 -10.72 -12.74 -44.94
C ARG A 384 -11.34 -13.63 -43.87
N ILE A 385 -12.64 -13.44 -43.64
CA ILE A 385 -13.41 -14.10 -42.57
C ILE A 385 -14.29 -15.18 -43.20
N TYR A 386 -14.27 -16.35 -42.59
CA TYR A 386 -15.02 -17.53 -42.94
C TYR A 386 -15.85 -18.03 -41.75
N ALA A 387 -16.93 -18.76 -42.03
CA ALA A 387 -17.72 -19.49 -41.04
C ALA A 387 -17.87 -20.97 -41.41
N HIS A 388 -17.77 -21.85 -40.42
CA HIS A 388 -18.06 -23.26 -40.57
C HIS A 388 -19.36 -23.60 -39.82
N ARG A 389 -20.49 -23.53 -40.52
CA ARG A 389 -21.83 -23.65 -39.91
C ARG A 389 -22.02 -24.96 -39.13
N ARG A 390 -21.57 -26.09 -39.68
CA ARG A 390 -21.67 -27.42 -39.03
C ARG A 390 -20.89 -27.52 -37.71
N HIS A 391 -19.78 -26.80 -37.58
CA HIS A 391 -18.91 -26.88 -36.41
C HIS A 391 -19.01 -25.64 -35.51
N GLY A 392 -19.79 -24.63 -35.86
CA GLY A 392 -19.98 -23.45 -35.00
C GLY A 392 -18.68 -22.67 -34.75
N CYS A 393 -17.83 -22.50 -35.78
CA CYS A 393 -16.56 -21.79 -35.64
C CYS A 393 -16.24 -20.89 -36.84
N PHE A 394 -15.26 -20.02 -36.66
CA PHE A 394 -14.81 -19.05 -37.65
C PHE A 394 -13.39 -19.35 -38.10
N GLY A 395 -13.14 -19.19 -39.40
CA GLY A 395 -11.80 -19.24 -40.00
C GLY A 395 -11.36 -17.84 -40.42
N ILE A 396 -10.12 -17.47 -40.14
CA ILE A 396 -9.62 -16.12 -40.35
C ILE A 396 -8.26 -16.19 -41.03
N LEU A 397 -8.17 -15.62 -42.23
CA LEU A 397 -6.90 -15.36 -42.90
C LEU A 397 -6.51 -13.91 -42.67
N LEU A 398 -5.36 -13.67 -42.04
CA LEU A 398 -4.93 -12.33 -41.63
C LEU A 398 -3.49 -12.04 -42.07
N GLN A 399 -3.28 -10.91 -42.75
CA GLN A 399 -1.97 -10.34 -43.00
C GLN A 399 -1.90 -8.90 -42.49
N MET A 400 -0.82 -8.55 -41.78
CA MET A 400 -0.60 -7.22 -41.23
C MET A 400 0.55 -6.51 -41.95
N PHE A 401 0.41 -5.21 -42.15
CA PHE A 401 1.33 -4.33 -42.88
C PHE A 401 1.86 -3.23 -41.94
N PRO A 402 2.83 -3.54 -41.07
CA PRO A 402 3.39 -2.55 -40.14
C PRO A 402 4.08 -1.40 -40.87
N ARG A 403 4.02 -0.18 -40.30
CA ARG A 403 4.67 1.02 -40.88
C ARG A 403 6.20 0.91 -40.95
N SER A 404 6.80 0.11 -40.08
CA SER A 404 8.24 -0.16 -40.03
C SER A 404 8.49 -1.64 -40.29
N GLY A 405 9.17 -1.95 -41.40
CA GLY A 405 9.46 -3.32 -41.83
C GLY A 405 8.56 -3.80 -42.98
N GLY A 406 8.78 -5.02 -43.43
CA GLY A 406 7.95 -5.65 -44.46
C GLY A 406 6.62 -6.21 -43.92
N PRO A 407 5.72 -6.65 -44.82
CA PRO A 407 4.50 -7.36 -44.45
C PRO A 407 4.80 -8.55 -43.52
N ILE A 408 3.97 -8.74 -42.50
CA ILE A 408 4.02 -9.95 -41.68
C ILE A 408 3.47 -11.11 -42.51
N GLU A 409 4.00 -12.32 -42.33
CA GLU A 409 3.50 -13.53 -43.00
C GLU A 409 1.99 -13.72 -42.82
N LEU A 410 1.29 -14.12 -43.89
CA LEU A 410 -0.13 -14.45 -43.88
C LEU A 410 -0.40 -15.66 -42.97
N ARG A 411 -1.40 -15.55 -42.09
CA ARG A 411 -1.72 -16.56 -41.06
C ARG A 411 -3.16 -17.03 -41.18
N CYS A 412 -3.38 -18.30 -40.84
CA CYS A 412 -4.69 -18.88 -40.62
C CYS A 412 -4.92 -19.03 -39.11
N MET A 413 -6.11 -18.62 -38.66
CA MET A 413 -6.58 -18.77 -37.29
C MET A 413 -8.01 -19.31 -37.30
N LEU A 414 -8.31 -20.24 -36.40
CA LEU A 414 -9.66 -20.72 -36.15
C LEU A 414 -10.10 -20.27 -34.76
N ASN A 415 -11.30 -19.70 -34.67
CA ASN A 415 -11.87 -19.21 -33.41
C ASN A 415 -13.26 -19.80 -33.19
N GLY A 416 -13.53 -20.18 -31.95
CA GLY A 416 -14.86 -20.55 -31.47
C GLY A 416 -15.22 -19.78 -30.22
N TYR A 417 -16.48 -19.43 -30.10
CA TYR A 417 -17.06 -18.84 -28.90
C TYR A 417 -17.86 -19.89 -28.16
N LEU A 418 -17.74 -19.90 -26.84
CA LEU A 418 -18.46 -20.78 -25.94
C LEU A 418 -19.34 -19.94 -25.02
N ASP A 419 -20.27 -20.58 -24.33
CA ASP A 419 -21.07 -19.96 -23.28
C ASP A 419 -20.18 -19.35 -22.16
N GLU A 420 -20.81 -18.53 -21.32
CA GLU A 420 -20.14 -17.80 -20.23
C GLU A 420 -18.98 -16.88 -20.70
N GLY A 421 -18.98 -16.46 -21.97
CA GLY A 421 -17.99 -15.53 -22.52
C GLY A 421 -16.62 -16.15 -22.77
N TRP A 422 -16.54 -17.48 -22.87
CA TRP A 422 -15.29 -18.17 -23.22
C TRP A 422 -15.02 -18.11 -24.72
N SER A 423 -13.74 -18.06 -25.07
CA SER A 423 -13.30 -18.19 -26.46
C SER A 423 -12.09 -19.11 -26.58
N VAL A 424 -12.07 -19.95 -27.61
CA VAL A 424 -10.96 -20.83 -27.96
C VAL A 424 -10.46 -20.45 -29.34
N GLY A 425 -9.16 -20.19 -29.45
CA GLY A 425 -8.50 -19.87 -30.71
C GLY A 425 -7.29 -20.76 -30.94
N VAL A 426 -7.13 -21.23 -32.18
CA VAL A 426 -5.89 -21.86 -32.65
C VAL A 426 -5.38 -21.15 -33.90
N GLY A 427 -4.07 -21.17 -34.15
CA GLY A 427 -3.54 -20.61 -35.40
C GLY A 427 -2.12 -21.03 -35.72
N ASN A 428 -1.68 -20.75 -36.95
CA ASN A 428 -0.34 -21.13 -37.43
C ASN A 428 0.70 -20.00 -37.41
N GLY A 429 0.38 -18.89 -36.76
CA GLY A 429 1.28 -17.76 -36.61
C GLY A 429 2.44 -17.98 -35.64
N LYS A 430 3.51 -17.19 -35.79
CA LYS A 430 4.60 -17.11 -34.82
C LYS A 430 4.13 -16.43 -33.53
N PRO A 431 4.56 -16.90 -32.34
CA PRO A 431 4.28 -16.24 -31.07
C PRO A 431 4.75 -14.78 -31.08
N MET A 432 3.88 -13.86 -30.67
CA MET A 432 4.23 -12.45 -30.51
C MET A 432 4.32 -12.11 -29.04
N ALA A 433 5.46 -11.59 -28.57
CA ALA A 433 5.64 -11.20 -27.17
C ALA A 433 4.58 -10.18 -26.70
N ALA A 434 4.14 -9.29 -27.60
CA ALA A 434 3.07 -8.31 -27.35
C ALA A 434 1.72 -8.96 -27.00
N SER A 435 1.46 -10.20 -27.44
CA SER A 435 0.25 -10.95 -27.08
C SER A 435 0.10 -11.12 -25.55
N ALA A 436 1.20 -11.06 -24.79
CA ALA A 436 1.20 -11.13 -23.33
C ALA A 436 0.40 -10.05 -22.63
N LEU A 437 0.34 -8.87 -23.27
CA LEU A 437 -0.29 -7.70 -22.70
C LEU A 437 -1.81 -7.74 -22.92
N VAL A 438 -2.27 -8.42 -23.97
CA VAL A 438 -3.69 -8.50 -24.38
C VAL A 438 -4.38 -9.81 -23.98
N ARG A 439 -3.73 -10.62 -23.15
CA ARG A 439 -4.26 -11.90 -22.66
C ARG A 439 -5.46 -11.68 -21.72
N ARG A 440 -6.54 -12.40 -21.98
CA ARG A 440 -7.79 -12.35 -21.19
C ARG A 440 -7.97 -13.63 -20.36
N PRO A 441 -8.66 -13.55 -19.19
CA PRO A 441 -8.91 -14.70 -18.33
C PRO A 441 -9.73 -15.83 -19.00
N ARG A 442 -10.76 -15.48 -19.78
CA ARG A 442 -11.64 -16.46 -20.47
C ARG A 442 -11.33 -16.64 -21.95
N ALA A 443 -10.10 -16.36 -22.37
CA ALA A 443 -9.65 -16.58 -23.73
C ALA A 443 -8.50 -17.58 -23.76
N ILE A 444 -8.66 -18.63 -24.57
CA ILE A 444 -7.65 -19.67 -24.78
C ILE A 444 -7.09 -19.49 -26.19
N GLY A 445 -5.77 -19.52 -26.31
CA GLY A 445 -5.06 -19.32 -27.57
C GLY A 445 -3.90 -20.29 -27.71
N ILE A 446 -3.87 -21.09 -28.78
CA ILE A 446 -2.81 -22.06 -29.05
C ILE A 446 -2.23 -21.82 -30.45
N LEU A 447 -0.91 -21.81 -30.55
CA LEU A 447 -0.20 -21.64 -31.81
C LEU A 447 0.47 -22.94 -32.22
N PHE A 448 0.16 -23.40 -33.43
CA PHE A 448 0.80 -24.53 -34.10
C PHE A 448 1.52 -23.99 -35.34
N PRO A 449 2.75 -23.46 -35.21
CA PRO A 449 3.50 -22.96 -36.36
C PRO A 449 3.53 -24.01 -37.47
N THR A 450 3.45 -23.54 -38.72
CA THR A 450 3.48 -24.36 -39.95
C THR A 450 2.34 -25.36 -40.14
N ALA A 451 1.36 -25.45 -39.24
CA ALA A 451 0.21 -26.33 -39.41
C ALA A 451 -0.69 -25.89 -40.58
N SER A 452 -1.23 -26.87 -41.30
CA SER A 452 -2.20 -26.66 -42.38
C SER A 452 -3.60 -26.31 -41.82
N PRO A 453 -4.51 -25.72 -42.61
CA PRO A 453 -5.88 -25.47 -42.18
C PRO A 453 -6.62 -26.73 -41.68
N GLY A 454 -6.39 -27.88 -42.31
CA GLY A 454 -6.99 -29.16 -41.90
C GLY A 454 -6.48 -29.64 -40.54
N GLU A 455 -5.16 -29.57 -40.33
CA GLU A 455 -4.56 -29.89 -39.02
C GLU A 455 -5.05 -28.94 -37.92
N LEU A 456 -5.15 -27.64 -38.23
CA LEU A 456 -5.69 -26.65 -37.31
C LEU A 456 -7.15 -26.97 -36.93
N LEU A 457 -7.99 -27.35 -37.89
CA LEU A 457 -9.39 -27.70 -37.64
C LEU A 457 -9.51 -28.92 -36.72
N SER A 458 -8.80 -30.01 -37.03
CA SER A 458 -8.82 -31.21 -36.20
C SER A 458 -8.35 -30.94 -34.76
N ARG A 459 -7.25 -30.19 -34.61
CA ARG A 459 -6.73 -29.80 -33.28
C ARG A 459 -7.67 -28.86 -32.54
N PHE A 460 -8.28 -27.91 -33.25
CA PHE A 460 -9.26 -26.98 -32.70
C PHE A 460 -10.47 -27.71 -32.13
N LEU A 461 -11.08 -28.62 -32.91
CA LEU A 461 -12.27 -29.35 -32.51
C LEU A 461 -11.99 -30.24 -31.29
N ALA A 462 -10.92 -31.04 -31.35
CA ALA A 462 -10.53 -31.91 -30.25
C ALA A 462 -10.29 -31.12 -28.95
N PHE A 463 -9.59 -29.98 -29.05
CA PHE A 463 -9.28 -29.17 -27.88
C PHE A 463 -10.52 -28.41 -27.35
N ARG A 464 -11.35 -27.85 -28.23
CA ARG A 464 -12.59 -27.19 -27.84
C ARG A 464 -13.53 -28.14 -27.13
N ASP A 465 -13.72 -29.35 -27.66
CA ASP A 465 -14.65 -30.32 -27.09
C ASP A 465 -14.17 -30.79 -25.70
N ARG A 466 -12.85 -30.87 -25.49
CA ARG A 466 -12.28 -31.05 -24.15
C ARG A 466 -12.59 -29.88 -23.23
N VAL A 467 -12.33 -28.63 -23.63
CA VAL A 467 -12.65 -27.45 -22.81
C VAL A 467 -14.13 -27.42 -22.45
N CYS A 468 -15.02 -27.72 -23.39
CA CYS A 468 -16.45 -27.84 -23.16
C CYS A 468 -16.77 -28.93 -22.13
N THR A 469 -16.11 -30.09 -22.19
CA THR A 469 -16.31 -31.20 -21.24
C THR A 469 -15.83 -30.84 -19.85
N ASP A 470 -14.61 -30.32 -19.73
CA ASP A 470 -13.96 -29.99 -18.46
C ASP A 470 -14.65 -28.84 -17.74
N LEU A 471 -15.15 -27.86 -18.50
CA LEU A 471 -15.84 -26.72 -17.95
C LEU A 471 -17.36 -26.88 -17.99
N GLY A 472 -17.95 -27.92 -18.56
CA GLY A 472 -19.41 -28.02 -18.75
C GLY A 472 -20.00 -26.87 -19.58
N LEU A 473 -19.27 -26.39 -20.59
CA LEU A 473 -19.68 -25.30 -21.48
C LEU A 473 -20.23 -25.83 -22.80
N ARG A 474 -20.96 -24.99 -23.54
CA ARG A 474 -21.45 -25.32 -24.89
C ARG A 474 -20.91 -24.34 -25.93
N PRO A 475 -20.61 -24.80 -27.16
CA PRO A 475 -20.28 -23.92 -28.27
C PRO A 475 -21.48 -23.05 -28.67
N ILE A 476 -21.22 -21.79 -29.00
CA ILE A 476 -22.23 -20.89 -29.58
C ILE A 476 -22.39 -21.24 -31.05
N ALA A 477 -23.58 -21.68 -31.44
CA ALA A 477 -23.86 -22.16 -32.79
C ALA A 477 -24.03 -21.04 -33.83
N ASP A 478 -24.28 -19.80 -33.40
CA ASP A 478 -24.43 -18.67 -34.31
C ASP A 478 -23.10 -18.27 -34.94
N THR A 479 -22.94 -18.61 -36.22
CA THR A 479 -21.77 -18.27 -37.03
C THR A 479 -22.01 -17.08 -37.97
N SER A 480 -22.97 -16.21 -37.67
CA SER A 480 -23.22 -15.01 -38.47
C SER A 480 -22.07 -14.00 -38.38
N LEU A 481 -21.90 -13.20 -39.44
CA LEU A 481 -20.93 -12.10 -39.46
C LEU A 481 -21.21 -11.06 -38.36
N ALA A 482 -22.49 -10.79 -38.08
CA ALA A 482 -22.90 -9.87 -37.02
C ALA A 482 -22.39 -10.35 -35.65
N THR A 483 -22.53 -11.64 -35.35
CA THR A 483 -22.04 -12.25 -34.12
C THR A 483 -20.51 -12.20 -34.02
N TYR A 484 -19.79 -12.47 -35.11
CA TYR A 484 -18.34 -12.30 -35.14
C TYR A 484 -17.90 -10.85 -34.80
N ILE A 485 -18.54 -9.86 -35.43
CA ILE A 485 -18.23 -8.44 -35.20
C ILE A 485 -18.54 -8.04 -33.75
N GLN A 486 -19.70 -8.45 -33.24
CA GLN A 486 -20.09 -8.18 -31.85
C GLN A 486 -19.08 -8.77 -30.87
N ARG A 487 -18.74 -10.05 -31.02
CA ARG A 487 -17.77 -10.72 -30.13
C ARG A 487 -16.38 -10.11 -30.22
N THR A 488 -15.98 -9.62 -31.38
CA THR A 488 -14.71 -8.90 -31.53
C THR A 488 -14.73 -7.58 -30.77
N ARG A 489 -15.81 -6.81 -30.84
CA ARG A 489 -15.98 -5.56 -30.07
C ARG A 489 -15.97 -5.81 -28.56
N GLU A 490 -16.72 -6.79 -28.09
CA GLU A 490 -16.73 -7.22 -26.67
C GLU A 490 -15.31 -7.58 -26.22
N SER A 491 -14.57 -8.34 -27.04
CA SER A 491 -13.19 -8.74 -26.75
C SER A 491 -12.25 -7.54 -26.65
N LEU A 492 -12.39 -6.51 -27.49
CA LEU A 492 -11.58 -5.29 -27.42
C LEU A 492 -11.85 -4.49 -26.15
N VAL A 493 -13.11 -4.38 -25.74
CA VAL A 493 -13.51 -3.74 -24.47
C VAL A 493 -12.89 -4.48 -23.28
N GLU A 494 -12.95 -5.82 -23.27
CA GLU A 494 -12.34 -6.64 -22.23
C GLU A 494 -10.82 -6.48 -22.18
N ILE A 495 -10.14 -6.48 -23.33
CA ILE A 495 -8.68 -6.26 -23.42
C ILE A 495 -8.32 -4.88 -22.86
N SER A 496 -9.05 -3.84 -23.25
CA SER A 496 -8.84 -2.48 -22.74
C SER A 496 -9.06 -2.41 -21.22
N GLY A 497 -10.14 -3.02 -20.72
CA GLY A 497 -10.42 -3.12 -19.28
C GLY A 497 -9.33 -3.87 -18.51
N ALA A 498 -8.87 -5.01 -19.03
CA ALA A 498 -7.79 -5.79 -18.44
C ALA A 498 -6.46 -5.02 -18.42
N MET A 499 -6.10 -4.33 -19.52
CA MET A 499 -4.91 -3.48 -19.59
C MET A 499 -4.96 -2.32 -18.59
N LYS A 500 -6.13 -1.69 -18.39
CA LYS A 500 -6.31 -0.62 -17.39
C LYS A 500 -6.08 -1.13 -15.97
N LYS A 501 -6.57 -2.34 -15.65
CA LYS A 501 -6.43 -2.96 -14.32
C LYS A 501 -5.02 -3.52 -14.05
N LYS A 502 -4.26 -3.91 -15.08
CA LYS A 502 -2.95 -4.55 -14.93
C LYS A 502 -1.89 -3.60 -14.33
N ASN A 503 -1.05 -4.13 -13.45
CA ASN A 503 0.15 -3.44 -12.99
C ASN A 503 1.23 -3.51 -14.08
N ILE A 504 1.71 -2.35 -14.56
CA ILE A 504 2.70 -2.27 -15.64
C ILE A 504 3.98 -2.99 -15.28
N ALA A 505 4.46 -2.90 -14.04
CA ALA A 505 5.71 -3.52 -13.65
C ALA A 505 5.64 -5.05 -13.86
N VAL A 506 4.51 -5.66 -13.52
CA VAL A 506 4.21 -7.07 -13.78
C VAL A 506 4.05 -7.34 -15.27
N GLY A 507 3.32 -6.50 -16.00
CA GLY A 507 3.12 -6.63 -17.44
C GLY A 507 4.42 -6.54 -18.26
N LEU A 508 5.32 -5.62 -17.90
CA LEU A 508 6.64 -5.46 -18.52
C LEU A 508 7.56 -6.62 -18.15
N GLY A 509 7.55 -7.08 -16.90
CA GLY A 509 8.27 -8.27 -16.47
C GLY A 509 7.85 -9.51 -17.28
N GLN A 510 6.53 -9.69 -17.50
CA GLN A 510 5.99 -10.74 -18.37
C GLN A 510 6.41 -10.55 -19.84
N PHE A 511 6.41 -9.32 -20.36
CA PHE A 511 6.84 -9.03 -21.72
C PHE A 511 8.34 -9.35 -21.92
N TYR A 512 9.21 -8.87 -21.04
CA TYR A 512 10.66 -9.07 -21.16
C TYR A 512 11.07 -10.52 -20.86
N SER A 513 10.50 -11.17 -19.85
CA SER A 513 10.71 -12.61 -19.62
C SER A 513 10.30 -13.44 -20.84
N ARG A 514 9.22 -13.07 -21.54
CA ARG A 514 8.82 -13.73 -22.79
C ARG A 514 9.71 -13.39 -23.96
N LYS A 515 10.14 -12.13 -24.08
CA LYS A 515 11.08 -11.71 -25.13
C LYS A 515 12.41 -12.45 -25.00
N LEU A 516 12.89 -12.65 -23.78
CA LEU A 516 14.09 -13.45 -23.47
C LEU A 516 13.83 -14.96 -23.64
N GLY A 517 12.63 -15.43 -23.29
CA GLY A 517 12.24 -16.83 -23.44
C GLY A 517 11.90 -17.26 -24.87
N LEU A 518 11.88 -16.36 -25.87
CA LEU A 518 11.65 -16.70 -27.29
C LEU A 518 12.70 -17.67 -27.85
N ALA A 519 13.80 -17.88 -27.12
CA ALA A 519 14.79 -18.93 -27.40
C ALA A 519 14.34 -20.35 -26.95
N SER A 520 13.29 -20.48 -26.14
CA SER A 520 12.76 -21.77 -25.67
C SER A 520 11.42 -22.11 -26.37
N PRO A 521 11.32 -23.23 -27.11
CA PRO A 521 10.24 -23.47 -28.07
C PRO A 521 8.88 -23.88 -27.50
N LYS A 522 8.80 -24.38 -26.25
CA LYS A 522 7.59 -25.09 -25.74
C LYS A 522 6.62 -24.22 -24.92
N SER A 523 7.09 -23.29 -24.09
CA SER A 523 6.22 -22.53 -23.14
C SER A 523 5.48 -21.34 -23.75
N GLN A 524 5.74 -21.02 -25.03
CA GLN A 524 5.33 -19.74 -25.64
C GLN A 524 4.17 -19.84 -26.64
N ARG A 525 3.77 -21.06 -26.99
CA ARG A 525 2.73 -21.33 -27.99
C ARG A 525 1.32 -21.35 -27.40
N VAL A 526 1.20 -21.40 -26.08
CA VAL A 526 -0.07 -21.68 -25.38
C VAL A 526 -0.42 -20.55 -24.42
N TRP A 527 -1.68 -20.15 -24.43
CA TRP A 527 -2.33 -19.34 -23.41
C TRP A 527 -3.64 -20.01 -23.02
N LEU A 528 -3.78 -20.41 -21.76
CA LEU A 528 -4.97 -21.11 -21.28
C LEU A 528 -5.90 -20.20 -20.48
N GLY A 529 -5.53 -18.95 -20.20
CA GLY A 529 -6.31 -18.11 -19.30
C GLY A 529 -6.46 -18.78 -17.92
N ASP A 530 -7.68 -18.71 -17.38
CA ASP A 530 -8.05 -19.31 -16.09
C ASP A 530 -8.53 -20.76 -16.23
N TYR A 531 -8.50 -21.34 -17.44
CA TYR A 531 -9.03 -22.68 -17.71
C TYR A 531 -8.44 -23.75 -16.78
N PRO A 532 -7.12 -23.83 -16.54
CA PRO A 532 -6.57 -24.86 -15.67
C PRO A 532 -7.12 -24.77 -14.25
N ALA A 533 -7.22 -23.57 -13.69
CA ALA A 533 -7.72 -23.36 -12.33
C ALA A 533 -9.22 -23.65 -12.22
N LEU A 534 -10.01 -23.20 -13.20
CA LEU A 534 -11.46 -23.40 -13.20
C LEU A 534 -11.85 -24.85 -13.50
N ALA A 535 -11.11 -25.56 -14.36
CA ALA A 535 -11.35 -26.97 -14.62
C ALA A 535 -11.07 -27.83 -13.38
N GLU A 536 -10.01 -27.54 -12.62
CA GLU A 536 -9.77 -28.21 -11.34
C GLU A 536 -10.87 -27.92 -10.31
N GLN A 537 -11.30 -26.66 -10.20
CA GLN A 537 -12.42 -26.28 -9.33
C GLN A 537 -13.72 -27.00 -9.72
N ARG A 538 -14.02 -27.10 -11.03
CA ARG A 538 -15.22 -27.82 -11.50
C ARG A 538 -15.10 -29.32 -11.24
N ARG A 539 -13.92 -29.92 -11.39
CA ARG A 539 -13.67 -31.32 -10.99
C ARG A 539 -13.93 -31.56 -9.51
N GLU A 540 -13.43 -30.68 -8.63
CA GLU A 540 -13.70 -30.74 -7.18
C GLU A 540 -15.19 -30.64 -6.87
N ALA A 541 -15.94 -29.87 -7.67
CA ALA A 541 -17.39 -29.78 -7.60
C ALA A 541 -18.14 -30.94 -8.31
N GLY A 542 -17.44 -31.96 -8.80
CA GLY A 542 -18.02 -33.12 -9.51
C GLY A 542 -18.45 -32.85 -10.96
N VAL A 543 -18.04 -31.73 -11.54
CA VAL A 543 -18.36 -31.31 -12.92
C VAL A 543 -17.12 -31.52 -13.80
N GLY A 544 -17.13 -32.58 -14.61
CA GLY A 544 -16.08 -32.87 -15.59
C GLY A 544 -14.81 -33.51 -15.00
N PRO A 545 -13.87 -33.95 -15.85
CA PRO A 545 -12.68 -34.70 -15.43
C PRO A 545 -11.52 -33.83 -14.90
N GLY A 546 -11.60 -32.50 -15.00
CA GLY A 546 -10.54 -31.56 -14.61
C GLY A 546 -9.47 -31.33 -15.65
N PHE A 547 -8.39 -30.63 -15.28
CA PHE A 547 -7.34 -30.23 -16.22
C PHE A 547 -6.19 -31.23 -16.27
N SER A 548 -5.89 -31.76 -17.46
CA SER A 548 -4.68 -32.56 -17.72
C SER A 548 -3.71 -31.85 -18.65
N GLY A 549 -2.56 -31.44 -18.10
CA GLY A 549 -1.50 -30.77 -18.87
C GLY A 549 -0.71 -31.66 -19.82
N ALA A 550 -0.70 -32.99 -19.60
CA ALA A 550 0.03 -33.96 -20.42
C ALA A 550 -0.48 -33.93 -21.89
N ALA A 551 -1.79 -33.80 -22.06
CA ALA A 551 -2.44 -33.87 -23.35
C ALA A 551 -2.42 -32.54 -24.16
N LEU A 552 -1.74 -31.50 -23.66
CA LEU A 552 -1.45 -30.26 -24.42
C LEU A 552 -0.16 -30.35 -25.24
N PHE A 553 0.72 -31.29 -24.87
CA PHE A 553 2.07 -31.44 -25.44
C PHE A 553 2.37 -32.87 -25.90
N GLU A 554 1.39 -33.77 -25.88
CA GLU A 554 1.47 -35.02 -26.63
C GLU A 554 1.52 -34.68 -28.12
N GLU A 555 2.74 -34.47 -28.60
CA GLU A 555 3.11 -34.67 -29.99
C GLU A 555 2.72 -36.12 -30.29
N SER A 556 1.64 -36.29 -31.07
CA SER A 556 1.40 -37.53 -31.79
C SER A 556 2.71 -37.87 -32.51
N SER A 557 3.27 -39.01 -32.11
CA SER A 557 4.53 -39.59 -32.57
C SER A 557 4.60 -39.67 -34.09
#